data_AF-A0A962HQC3-F1
#
_entry.id   AF-A0A962HQC3-F1
#
_cell.length_a   1.000
_cell.length_b   1.000
_cell.length_c   1.000
_cell.angle_alpha   90.00
_cell.angle_beta   90.00
_cell.angle_gamma   90.00
#
_symmetry.space_group_name_H-M   'P 1'
#
loop_
_entity.id
_entity.type
_entity.pdbx_description
1 polymer ?
#
loop_
_entity_poly.entity_id
_entity_poly.type
_entity_poly.pdbx_seq_one_letter_code
_entity_poly.pdbx_strand_id
1 'polypeptide(L)'
;MHVHILGICGTFMGGVAAIARAAGHRVTGSDTNVYPPMSTQLQALGIELTEGFDAAQLDPAPDVVIVGNVLTRGRPVIETLLERSIPYTSGPEWMSREVLRDRWVLAVAGTHGKTTTTSILAWILEYANLAPGFLIGGVPENFDTSARLGGAPFFVIEADEYDTAFFDKRAKFVHYRPRTLVLNNLV
;
A
#
# COMPACT_ATOMS: atom_id res chain seq x y z
N MET A 1 11.79 -9.34 -7.88
CA MET A 1 11.81 -9.54 -6.43
C MET A 1 10.57 -10.30 -6.00
N HIS A 2 10.69 -11.13 -4.98
CA HIS A 2 9.61 -11.69 -4.19
C HIS A 2 9.34 -10.78 -2.99
N VAL A 3 8.21 -10.09 -3.04
CA VAL A 3 7.69 -9.23 -1.98
C VAL A 3 6.65 -10.02 -1.19
N HIS A 4 6.82 -10.12 0.12
CA HIS A 4 5.82 -10.73 1.00
C HIS A 4 5.18 -9.65 1.88
N ILE A 5 3.85 -9.59 1.93
CA ILE A 5 3.13 -8.51 2.64
C ILE A 5 2.37 -9.08 3.84
N LEU A 6 2.68 -8.60 5.04
CA LEU A 6 1.96 -8.96 6.27
C LEU A 6 0.85 -7.93 6.54
N GLY A 7 -0.39 -8.40 6.72
CA GLY A 7 -1.58 -7.56 6.81
C GLY A 7 -2.07 -7.09 5.44
N ILE A 8 -2.04 -7.97 4.44
CA ILE A 8 -2.27 -7.63 3.02
C ILE A 8 -3.73 -7.31 2.68
N CYS A 9 -4.71 -7.77 3.47
CA CYS A 9 -6.13 -7.60 3.14
C CYS A 9 -6.72 -6.24 3.57
N GLY A 10 -5.94 -5.37 4.21
CA GLY A 10 -6.36 -3.97 4.43
C GLY A 10 -6.30 -3.15 3.14
N THR A 11 -7.22 -2.20 2.94
CA THR A 11 -7.34 -1.44 1.68
C THR A 11 -6.03 -0.81 1.18
N PHE A 12 -5.27 -0.18 2.08
CA PHE A 12 -3.97 0.40 1.74
C PHE A 12 -2.95 -0.68 1.32
N MET A 13 -2.82 -1.75 2.12
CA MET A 13 -1.84 -2.81 1.88
C MET A 13 -2.18 -3.64 0.65
N GLY A 14 -3.47 -3.90 0.40
CA GLY A 14 -3.95 -4.54 -0.81
C GLY A 14 -3.68 -3.68 -2.05
N GLY A 15 -3.82 -2.36 -1.94
CA GLY A 15 -3.43 -1.43 -3.00
C GLY A 15 -1.92 -1.42 -3.25
N VAL A 16 -1.10 -1.45 -2.20
CA VAL A 16 0.37 -1.63 -2.32
C VAL A 16 0.69 -2.95 -3.02
N ALA A 17 0.00 -4.04 -2.67
CA ALA A 17 0.17 -5.34 -3.31
C ALA A 17 -0.16 -5.31 -4.81
N ALA A 18 -1.28 -4.69 -5.18
CA ALA A 18 -1.69 -4.53 -6.57
C ALA A 18 -0.68 -3.72 -7.38
N ILE A 19 -0.15 -2.64 -6.80
CA ILE A 19 0.89 -1.80 -7.42
C ILE A 19 2.20 -2.58 -7.57
N ALA A 20 2.64 -3.30 -6.53
CA ALA A 20 3.83 -4.14 -6.57
C ALA A 20 3.72 -5.23 -7.64
N ARG A 21 2.53 -5.84 -7.77
CA ARG A 21 2.26 -6.83 -8.81
C ARG A 21 2.32 -6.22 -10.20
N ALA A 22 1.69 -5.06 -10.41
CA ALA A 22 1.74 -4.32 -11.67
C ALA A 22 3.16 -3.84 -12.05
N ALA A 23 4.02 -3.59 -11.05
CA ALA A 23 5.43 -3.27 -11.24
C ALA A 23 6.31 -4.50 -11.60
N GLY A 24 5.71 -5.69 -11.72
CA GLY A 24 6.40 -6.92 -12.14
C GLY A 24 7.01 -7.74 -11.00
N HIS A 25 6.68 -7.44 -9.74
CA HIS A 25 7.14 -8.26 -8.61
C HIS A 25 6.30 -9.55 -8.46
N ARG A 26 6.91 -10.60 -7.90
CA ARG A 26 6.16 -11.70 -7.31
C ARG A 26 5.66 -11.22 -5.96
N VAL A 27 4.35 -11.23 -5.75
CA VAL A 27 3.74 -10.78 -4.50
C VAL A 27 3.04 -11.94 -3.85
N THR A 28 3.34 -12.17 -2.57
CA THR A 28 2.58 -13.05 -1.69
C THR A 28 2.21 -12.27 -0.42
N GLY A 29 1.29 -12.77 0.39
CA GLY A 29 1.02 -12.10 1.66
C GLY A 29 0.09 -12.86 2.57
N SER A 30 -0.08 -12.32 3.76
CA SER A 30 -0.95 -12.91 4.79
C SER A 30 -1.77 -11.89 5.52
N ASP A 31 -2.86 -12.37 6.11
CA ASP A 31 -3.68 -11.59 7.02
C ASP A 31 -4.36 -12.50 8.05
N THR A 32 -4.90 -11.91 9.12
CA THR A 32 -5.65 -12.65 10.15
C THR A 32 -6.84 -13.36 9.54
N ASN A 33 -7.57 -12.67 8.67
CA ASN A 33 -8.74 -13.19 7.97
C ASN A 33 -8.57 -12.91 6.48
N VAL A 34 -8.65 -13.95 5.66
CA VAL A 34 -8.58 -13.82 4.20
C VAL A 34 -9.99 -13.98 3.63
N TYR A 35 -10.69 -12.87 3.43
CA TYR A 35 -12.10 -12.87 3.03
C TYR A 35 -12.42 -11.87 1.90
N PRO A 36 -13.49 -12.12 1.11
CA PRO A 36 -13.93 -11.21 0.06
C PRO A 36 -14.41 -9.85 0.62
N PRO A 37 -14.30 -8.74 -0.14
CA PRO A 37 -13.92 -8.68 -1.55
C PRO A 37 -12.41 -8.63 -1.80
N MET A 38 -11.61 -8.26 -0.80
CA MET A 38 -10.18 -8.02 -1.00
C MET A 38 -9.42 -9.30 -1.38
N SER A 39 -9.73 -10.45 -0.75
CA SER A 39 -9.06 -11.70 -1.09
C SER A 39 -9.27 -12.08 -2.56
N THR A 40 -10.51 -11.99 -3.05
CA THR A 40 -10.86 -12.28 -4.45
C THR A 40 -10.13 -11.34 -5.41
N GLN A 41 -10.05 -10.05 -5.08
CA GLN A 41 -9.33 -9.06 -5.90
C GLN A 41 -7.83 -9.38 -5.99
N LEU A 42 -7.18 -9.66 -4.86
CA LEU A 42 -5.76 -10.00 -4.83
C LEU A 42 -5.47 -11.34 -5.54
N GLN A 43 -6.31 -12.34 -5.34
CA GLN A 43 -6.19 -13.63 -6.04
C GLN A 43 -6.37 -13.49 -7.55
N ALA A 44 -7.27 -12.62 -8.01
CA ALA A 44 -7.44 -12.32 -9.44
C ALA A 44 -6.19 -11.68 -10.07
N LEU A 45 -5.35 -11.02 -9.27
CA LEU A 45 -4.03 -10.50 -9.67
C LEU A 45 -2.91 -11.57 -9.62
N GLY A 46 -3.25 -12.80 -9.24
CA GLY A 46 -2.31 -13.92 -9.07
C GLY A 46 -1.46 -13.79 -7.82
N ILE A 47 -1.97 -13.15 -6.76
CA ILE A 47 -1.29 -12.99 -5.48
C ILE A 47 -1.67 -14.16 -4.57
N GLU A 48 -0.67 -14.90 -4.10
CA GLU A 48 -0.84 -16.00 -3.14
C GLU A 48 -1.12 -15.41 -1.74
N LEU A 49 -2.23 -15.85 -1.13
CA LEU A 49 -2.65 -15.40 0.20
C LEU A 49 -2.57 -16.54 1.21
N THR A 50 -2.09 -16.24 2.41
CA THR A 50 -2.03 -17.16 3.55
C THR A 50 -2.84 -16.59 4.70
N GLU A 51 -3.67 -17.40 5.34
CA GLU A 51 -4.39 -17.01 6.54
C GLU A 51 -3.54 -17.23 7.79
N GLY A 52 -3.51 -16.23 8.67
CA GLY A 52 -2.71 -16.25 9.90
C GLY A 52 -1.25 -15.83 9.72
N PHE A 53 -0.50 -15.92 10.82
CA PHE A 53 0.86 -15.37 10.96
C PHE A 53 1.87 -16.41 11.44
N ASP A 54 1.80 -17.62 10.84
CA ASP A 54 2.77 -18.69 11.08
C ASP A 54 4.14 -18.38 10.45
N ALA A 55 5.23 -18.86 11.05
CA ALA A 55 6.58 -18.58 10.56
C ALA A 55 6.91 -19.24 9.21
N ALA A 56 6.29 -20.38 8.88
CA ALA A 56 6.58 -21.15 7.67
C ALA A 56 6.26 -20.39 6.37
N GLN A 57 5.44 -19.34 6.44
CA GLN A 57 5.15 -18.48 5.28
C GLN A 57 6.37 -17.68 4.78
N LEU A 58 7.43 -17.58 5.59
CA LEU A 58 8.69 -16.96 5.22
C LEU A 58 9.66 -17.94 4.54
N ASP A 59 9.19 -19.14 4.17
CA ASP A 59 9.95 -20.15 3.45
C ASP A 59 9.31 -20.47 2.08
N PRO A 60 10.02 -20.24 0.96
CA PRO A 60 11.37 -19.68 0.87
C PRO A 60 11.41 -18.20 1.30
N ALA A 61 12.60 -17.76 1.74
CA ALA A 61 12.80 -16.40 2.21
C ALA A 61 12.46 -15.38 1.11
N PRO A 62 11.54 -14.43 1.36
CA PRO A 62 11.27 -13.34 0.42
C PRO A 62 12.45 -12.37 0.35
N ASP A 63 12.57 -11.66 -0.76
CA ASP A 63 13.59 -10.61 -0.92
C ASP A 63 13.34 -9.43 0.02
N VAL A 64 12.06 -9.13 0.28
CA VAL A 64 11.63 -8.11 1.25
C VAL A 64 10.25 -8.42 1.82
N VAL A 65 10.07 -8.12 3.10
CA VAL A 65 8.77 -8.17 3.78
C VAL A 65 8.23 -6.76 3.99
N ILE A 66 7.02 -6.47 3.50
CA ILE A 66 6.31 -5.24 3.80
C ILE A 66 5.39 -5.50 5.00
N VAL A 67 5.64 -4.79 6.10
CA VAL A 67 4.91 -4.96 7.36
C VAL A 67 3.80 -3.91 7.45
N GLY A 68 2.55 -4.37 7.50
CA GLY A 68 1.38 -3.53 7.76
C GLY A 68 1.30 -3.05 9.20
N ASN A 69 0.59 -1.95 9.42
CA ASN A 69 0.52 -1.28 10.74
C ASN A 69 -0.15 -2.12 11.85
N VAL A 70 -0.94 -3.13 11.50
CA VAL A 70 -1.62 -4.00 12.48
C VAL A 70 -0.70 -5.05 13.12
N LEU A 71 0.53 -5.19 12.62
CA LEU A 71 1.50 -6.15 13.13
C LEU A 71 2.29 -5.57 14.30
N THR A 72 2.58 -6.41 15.28
CA THR A 72 3.36 -6.08 16.48
C THR A 72 4.34 -7.22 16.80
N ARG A 73 5.33 -6.93 17.66
CA ARG A 73 6.19 -7.96 18.28
C ARG A 73 5.38 -9.01 19.03
N GLY A 74 6.00 -10.17 19.25
CA GLY A 74 5.42 -11.35 19.90
C GLY A 74 4.67 -12.29 18.95
N ARG A 75 4.46 -11.89 17.68
CA ARG A 75 3.90 -12.78 16.65
C ARG A 75 5.02 -13.67 16.07
N PRO A 76 4.81 -15.00 15.91
CA PRO A 76 5.85 -15.91 15.41
C PRO A 76 6.49 -15.45 14.09
N VAL A 77 5.69 -15.00 13.12
CA VAL A 77 6.21 -14.48 11.84
C VAL A 77 7.10 -13.24 12.01
N ILE A 78 6.79 -12.36 12.97
CA ILE A 78 7.56 -11.13 13.20
C ILE A 78 8.87 -11.45 13.93
N GLU A 79 8.82 -12.32 14.94
CA GLU A 79 10.06 -12.74 15.61
C GLU A 79 10.98 -13.47 14.64
N THR A 80 10.44 -14.39 13.82
CA THR A 80 11.21 -15.10 12.79
C THR A 80 11.81 -14.17 11.74
N LEU A 81 11.05 -13.17 11.27
CA LEU A 81 11.53 -12.13 10.36
C LEU A 81 12.78 -11.43 10.91
N LEU A 82 12.72 -11.03 12.18
CA LEU A 82 13.79 -10.32 12.86
C LEU A 82 14.99 -11.23 13.15
N GLU A 83 14.75 -12.44 13.67
CA GLU A 83 15.79 -13.43 13.98
C GLU A 83 16.58 -13.84 12.74
N ARG A 84 15.90 -14.04 11.62
CA ARG A 84 16.54 -14.41 10.34
C ARG A 84 17.13 -13.20 9.60
N SER A 85 16.99 -11.98 10.12
CA SER A 85 17.44 -10.74 9.48
C SER A 85 16.93 -10.60 8.03
N ILE A 86 15.71 -11.07 7.77
CA ILE A 86 15.08 -10.92 6.45
C ILE A 86 14.80 -9.42 6.23
N PRO A 87 15.14 -8.84 5.06
CA PRO A 87 14.89 -7.43 4.80
C PRO A 87 13.41 -7.10 4.97
N TYR A 88 13.11 -6.03 5.69
CA TYR A 88 11.74 -5.57 5.89
C TYR A 88 11.61 -4.06 5.82
N THR A 89 10.41 -3.60 5.50
CA THR A 89 10.06 -2.18 5.37
C THR A 89 8.59 -1.97 5.71
N SER A 90 8.18 -0.73 5.93
CA SER A 90 6.76 -0.37 6.00
C SER A 90 6.17 -0.19 4.59
N GLY A 91 4.85 -0.28 4.48
CA GLY A 91 4.14 0.01 3.22
C GLY A 91 4.38 1.43 2.68
N PRO A 92 4.25 2.49 3.52
CA PRO A 92 4.56 3.87 3.10
C PRO A 92 6.00 4.08 2.64
N GLU A 93 6.98 3.48 3.32
CA GLU A 93 8.39 3.57 2.91
C GLU A 93 8.65 2.83 1.59
N TRP A 94 8.09 1.63 1.43
CA TRP A 94 8.18 0.88 0.18
C TRP A 94 7.60 1.68 -0.99
N MET A 95 6.38 2.23 -0.82
CA MET A 95 5.76 3.11 -1.81
C MET A 95 6.64 4.31 -2.14
N SER A 96 7.19 4.97 -1.12
CA SER A 96 8.09 6.11 -1.30
C SER A 96 9.28 5.78 -2.19
N ARG A 97 9.93 4.64 -1.93
CA ARG A 97 11.17 4.24 -2.60
C ARG A 97 10.95 3.67 -3.99
N GLU A 98 9.98 2.78 -4.14
CA GLU A 98 9.81 1.97 -5.36
C GLU A 98 8.83 2.59 -6.36
N VAL A 99 7.97 3.52 -5.91
CA VAL A 99 6.91 4.10 -6.76
C VAL A 99 6.97 5.62 -6.80
N LEU A 100 6.93 6.27 -5.64
CA LEU A 100 6.68 7.71 -5.54
C LEU A 100 7.92 8.57 -5.84
N ARG A 101 9.13 8.04 -5.61
CA ARG A 101 10.40 8.78 -5.75
C ARG A 101 10.53 9.51 -7.09
N ASP A 102 10.13 8.85 -8.17
CA ASP A 102 10.28 9.35 -9.55
C ASP A 102 8.97 9.90 -10.12
N ARG A 103 8.00 10.21 -9.24
CA ARG A 103 6.67 10.70 -9.62
C ARG A 103 6.44 12.13 -9.14
N TRP A 104 5.59 12.85 -9.86
CA TRP A 104 4.92 14.03 -9.32
C TRP A 104 3.79 13.56 -8.42
N VAL A 105 4.07 13.53 -7.12
CA VAL A 105 3.09 13.10 -6.11
C VAL A 105 2.13 14.25 -5.78
N LEU A 106 0.83 13.97 -5.93
CA LEU A 106 -0.26 14.80 -5.44
C LEU A 106 -0.87 14.11 -4.22
N ALA A 107 -0.64 14.66 -3.03
CA ALA A 107 -1.12 14.10 -1.78
C ALA A 107 -2.30 14.90 -1.23
N VAL A 108 -3.33 14.21 -0.75
CA VAL A 108 -4.49 14.82 -0.11
C VAL A 108 -4.56 14.39 1.35
N ALA A 109 -4.39 15.35 2.25
CA ALA A 109 -4.44 15.17 3.70
C ALA A 109 -5.67 15.86 4.30
N GLY A 110 -6.02 15.50 5.54
CA GLY A 110 -7.06 16.16 6.34
C GLY A 110 -7.95 15.17 7.08
N THR A 111 -8.65 15.62 8.11
CA THR A 111 -9.45 14.75 8.99
C THR A 111 -10.60 14.08 8.22
N HIS A 112 -11.25 14.82 7.32
CA HIS A 112 -12.41 14.36 6.55
C HIS A 112 -12.22 14.54 5.04
N GLY A 113 -12.94 13.74 4.26
CA GLY A 113 -13.09 13.91 2.81
C GLY A 113 -11.87 13.55 1.97
N LYS A 114 -10.81 12.97 2.56
CA LYS A 114 -9.59 12.54 1.83
C LYS A 114 -9.95 11.68 0.62
N THR A 115 -10.71 10.61 0.83
CA THR A 115 -11.11 9.65 -0.22
C THR A 115 -11.94 10.27 -1.34
N THR A 116 -12.88 11.15 -1.00
CA THR A 116 -13.67 11.86 -2.02
C THR A 116 -12.78 12.78 -2.85
N THR A 117 -11.95 13.59 -2.19
CA THR A 117 -11.08 14.55 -2.87
C THR A 117 -9.98 13.87 -3.69
N THR A 118 -9.38 12.77 -3.21
CA THR A 118 -8.41 11.98 -4.00
C THR A 118 -9.05 11.33 -5.22
N SER A 119 -10.27 10.81 -5.08
CA SER A 119 -11.04 10.22 -6.18
C SER A 119 -11.31 11.25 -7.28
N ILE A 120 -11.80 12.43 -6.90
CA ILE A 120 -12.04 13.54 -7.85
C ILE A 120 -10.73 13.97 -8.51
N LEU A 121 -9.65 14.12 -7.75
CA LEU A 121 -8.35 14.52 -8.30
C LEU A 121 -7.79 13.50 -9.30
N ALA A 122 -7.87 12.21 -8.97
CA ALA A 122 -7.46 11.14 -9.88
C ALA A 122 -8.31 11.15 -11.15
N TRP A 123 -9.64 11.34 -11.03
CA TRP A 123 -10.54 11.41 -12.18
C TRP A 123 -10.27 12.61 -13.08
N ILE A 124 -10.00 13.80 -12.54
CA ILE A 124 -9.66 14.99 -13.33
C ILE A 124 -8.42 14.73 -14.19
N LEU A 125 -7.39 14.11 -13.62
CA LEU A 125 -6.16 13.77 -14.35
C LEU A 125 -6.41 12.68 -15.41
N GLU A 126 -7.23 11.68 -15.11
CA GLU A 126 -7.65 10.65 -16.08
C GLU A 126 -8.42 11.27 -17.25
N TYR A 127 -9.42 12.11 -16.96
CA TYR A 127 -10.23 12.80 -17.96
C TYR A 127 -9.39 13.70 -18.88
N ALA A 128 -8.29 14.26 -18.35
CA ALA A 128 -7.31 15.01 -19.11
C ALA A 128 -6.32 14.13 -19.91
N ASN A 129 -6.53 12.81 -19.96
CA ASN A 129 -5.67 11.82 -20.62
C ASN A 129 -4.24 11.77 -20.07
N LEU A 130 -4.05 12.06 -18.77
CA LEU A 130 -2.73 12.04 -18.13
C LEU A 130 -2.39 10.69 -17.48
N ALA A 131 -3.32 9.73 -17.50
CA ALA A 131 -3.16 8.34 -17.04
C ALA A 131 -2.48 8.21 -15.65
N PRO A 132 -2.97 8.91 -14.60
CA PRO A 132 -2.33 8.93 -13.29
C PRO A 132 -2.24 7.53 -12.66
N GLY A 133 -1.15 7.31 -11.91
CA GLY A 133 -1.14 6.33 -10.85
C GLY A 133 -1.93 6.83 -9.64
N PHE A 134 -2.52 5.93 -8.86
CA PHE A 134 -3.19 6.32 -7.63
C PHE A 134 -3.24 5.20 -6.59
N LEU A 135 -3.39 5.60 -5.33
CA LEU A 135 -3.69 4.73 -4.19
C LEU A 135 -4.71 5.44 -3.29
N ILE A 136 -5.95 4.94 -3.30
CA ILE A 136 -7.14 5.54 -2.69
C ILE A 136 -7.72 4.57 -1.66
N GLY A 137 -8.25 5.08 -0.55
CA GLY A 137 -8.82 4.32 0.57
C GLY A 137 -10.17 3.66 0.26
N GLY A 138 -10.65 3.75 -0.97
CA GLY A 138 -11.88 3.14 -1.49
C GLY A 138 -11.80 2.98 -3.01
N VAL A 139 -12.77 2.29 -3.59
CA VAL A 139 -12.88 2.12 -5.05
C VAL A 139 -13.74 3.28 -5.60
N PRO A 140 -13.18 4.24 -6.34
CA PRO A 140 -13.98 5.32 -6.91
C PRO A 140 -14.85 4.79 -8.05
N GLU A 141 -16.09 5.25 -8.19
CA GLU A 141 -17.03 4.72 -9.22
C GLU A 141 -16.52 4.85 -10.67
N ASN A 142 -15.65 5.83 -10.94
CA ASN A 142 -15.06 6.01 -12.27
C ASN A 142 -13.89 5.05 -12.57
N PHE A 143 -13.49 4.22 -11.60
CA PHE A 143 -12.40 3.24 -11.73
C PHE A 143 -12.82 1.88 -11.15
N ASP A 144 -12.35 0.79 -11.75
CA ASP A 144 -12.67 -0.56 -11.23
C ASP A 144 -11.79 -0.98 -10.03
N THR A 145 -10.84 -0.12 -9.63
CA THR A 145 -9.83 -0.43 -8.60
C THR A 145 -9.56 0.77 -7.70
N SER A 146 -9.15 0.51 -6.46
CA SER A 146 -8.68 1.52 -5.51
C SER A 146 -7.20 1.87 -5.69
N ALA A 147 -6.46 1.09 -6.47
CA ALA A 147 -5.03 1.30 -6.70
C ALA A 147 -4.63 0.95 -8.14
N ARG A 148 -3.78 1.81 -8.73
CA ARG A 148 -3.25 1.62 -10.09
C ARG A 148 -1.85 2.24 -10.17
N LEU A 149 -0.89 1.51 -10.75
CA LEU A 149 0.47 2.03 -10.95
C LEU A 149 0.50 3.26 -11.89
N GLY A 150 -0.30 3.20 -12.97
CA GLY A 150 -0.48 4.28 -13.94
C GLY A 150 0.80 4.71 -14.68
N GLY A 151 0.63 5.66 -15.60
CA GLY A 151 1.72 6.29 -16.34
C GLY A 151 2.41 7.39 -15.52
N ALA A 152 3.70 7.58 -15.77
CA ALA A 152 4.43 8.74 -15.25
C ALA A 152 3.96 10.02 -15.98
N PRO A 153 4.00 11.20 -15.33
CA PRO A 153 4.65 11.44 -14.05
C PRO A 153 3.73 11.39 -12.83
N PHE A 154 2.41 11.44 -12.99
CA PHE A 154 1.51 11.75 -11.88
C PHE A 154 1.19 10.54 -11.00
N PHE A 155 1.16 10.77 -9.68
CA PHE A 155 0.67 9.81 -8.71
C PHE A 155 -0.19 10.49 -7.63
N VAL A 156 -1.45 10.08 -7.50
CA VAL A 156 -2.40 10.62 -6.51
C VAL A 156 -2.50 9.70 -5.30
N ILE A 157 -2.33 10.23 -4.09
CA ILE A 157 -2.35 9.40 -2.87
C ILE A 157 -3.06 10.10 -1.71
N GLU A 158 -3.76 9.32 -0.89
CA GLU A 158 -4.24 9.79 0.41
C GLU A 158 -3.09 9.93 1.39
N ALA A 159 -2.86 11.15 1.89
CA ALA A 159 -1.90 11.44 2.94
C ALA A 159 -2.55 11.24 4.31
N ASP A 160 -2.51 9.98 4.75
CA ASP A 160 -3.07 9.51 6.01
C ASP A 160 -2.11 9.75 7.19
N GLU A 161 -2.68 10.25 8.28
CA GLU A 161 -2.05 10.62 9.54
C GLU A 161 -1.75 9.44 10.49
N TYR A 162 -2.27 8.24 10.24
CA TYR A 162 -2.02 7.07 11.09
C TYR A 162 -0.55 6.62 11.07
N ASP A 163 -0.16 5.86 12.11
CA ASP A 163 1.14 5.21 12.23
C ASP A 163 1.51 4.40 10.98
N THR A 164 2.81 4.40 10.67
CA THR A 164 3.38 3.70 9.53
C THR A 164 3.54 2.20 9.78
N ALA A 165 4.17 1.82 10.90
CA ALA A 165 4.34 0.43 11.35
C ALA A 165 4.71 0.38 12.84
N PHE A 166 4.80 -0.80 13.46
CA PHE A 166 5.22 -0.90 14.86
C PHE A 166 6.63 -0.32 15.12
N PHE A 167 7.51 -0.35 14.11
CA PHE A 167 8.88 0.17 14.17
C PHE A 167 9.01 1.58 13.60
N ASP A 168 7.94 2.18 13.10
CA ASP A 168 7.93 3.57 12.61
C ASP A 168 6.62 4.27 12.99
N LYS A 169 6.70 5.13 14.01
CA LYS A 169 5.58 5.85 14.61
C LYS A 169 5.28 7.19 13.95
N ARG A 170 5.93 7.49 12.82
CA ARG A 170 5.61 8.69 12.03
C ARG A 170 4.36 8.42 11.19
N ALA A 171 3.62 9.49 10.92
CA ALA A 171 2.50 9.46 9.99
C ALA A 171 2.96 9.04 8.58
N LYS A 172 2.14 8.26 7.88
CA LYS A 172 2.47 7.71 6.55
C LYS A 172 2.89 8.80 5.56
N PHE A 173 2.24 9.96 5.61
CA PHE A 173 2.49 11.06 4.67
C PHE A 173 3.91 11.63 4.74
N VAL A 174 4.65 11.42 5.83
CA VAL A 174 6.06 11.85 5.96
C VAL A 174 6.94 11.19 4.88
N HIS A 175 6.54 10.02 4.41
CA HIS A 175 7.27 9.28 3.36
C HIS A 175 6.97 9.80 1.95
N TYR A 176 5.84 10.47 1.70
CA TYR A 176 5.33 10.67 0.34
C TYR A 176 5.96 11.85 -0.43
N ARG A 177 6.58 12.81 0.27
CA ARG A 177 7.28 13.97 -0.33
C ARG A 177 6.49 14.63 -1.48
N PRO A 178 5.24 15.07 -1.23
CA PRO A 178 4.38 15.58 -2.28
C PRO A 178 4.93 16.85 -2.93
N ARG A 179 4.74 16.95 -4.25
CA ARG A 179 4.98 18.20 -4.99
C ARG A 179 3.72 19.07 -5.04
N THR A 180 2.55 18.45 -4.94
CA THR A 180 1.27 19.12 -4.73
C THR A 180 0.63 18.54 -3.46
N LEU A 181 0.36 19.39 -2.46
CA LEU A 181 -0.30 18.98 -1.22
C LEU A 181 -1.64 19.70 -1.09
N VAL A 182 -2.70 18.93 -0.90
CA VAL A 182 -4.02 19.43 -0.50
C VAL A 182 -4.19 19.20 0.99
N LEU A 183 -4.44 20.27 1.74
CA LEU A 183 -4.86 20.22 3.13
C LEU A 183 -6.37 20.45 3.17
N ASN A 184 -7.15 19.38 3.24
CA ASN A 184 -8.60 19.43 3.07
C ASN A 184 -9.30 20.11 4.26
N ASN A 185 -8.94 19.71 5.48
CA ASN A 185 -9.41 20.28 6.75
C ASN A 185 -8.57 19.73 7.91
N LEU A 186 -8.63 20.42 9.05
CA LEU A 186 -8.09 19.97 10.33
C LEU A 186 -9.07 20.40 11.42
N VAL A 187 -9.59 19.44 12.18
CA VAL A 187 -10.60 19.63 13.23
C VAL A 187 -10.05 19.16 14.56
#